data_AF-A0AA41Z2P9-F1
#
_entry.id   AF-A0AA41Z2P9-F1
#
_cell.length_a   1.000
_cell.length_b   1.000
_cell.length_c   1.000
_cell.angle_alpha   90.00
_cell.angle_beta   90.00
_cell.angle_gamma   90.00
#
_symmetry.space_group_name_H-M   'P 1'
#
loop_
_entity.id
_entity.type
_entity.pdbx_description
1 polymer ?
#
loop_
_entity_poly.entity_id
_entity_poly.type
_entity_poly.pdbx_seq_one_letter_code
_entity_poly.pdbx_strand_id
1 'polypeptide(L)'
;MRFAQSNVPPVAPIIRRVFKGPLILNSDYDGPRAQEALNDGGADAIAFGRAFLPDPDLSRRSQDYLAFTEGNVATRYTRGPKG
;
A
#
# COMPACT_ATOMS: atom_id res chain seq x y z
N MET A 1 -12.11 -1.43 3.48
CA MET A 1 -12.67 -0.20 2.85
C MET A 1 -11.67 0.43 1.87
N ARG A 2 -11.94 0.44 0.56
CA ARG A 2 -11.17 1.20 -0.45
C ARG A 2 -11.73 2.62 -0.54
N PHE A 3 -10.89 3.65 -0.64
CA PHE A 3 -11.38 5.01 -0.84
C PHE A 3 -11.85 5.23 -2.27
N ALA A 4 -12.56 6.35 -2.50
CA ALA A 4 -13.12 6.70 -3.80
C ALA A 4 -12.05 6.58 -4.89
N GLN A 5 -12.34 5.77 -5.90
CA GLN A 5 -11.47 5.65 -7.06
C GLN A 5 -11.49 6.96 -7.82
N SER A 6 -10.31 7.45 -8.18
CA SER A 6 -10.18 8.61 -9.05
C SER A 6 -10.62 8.24 -10.46
N ASN A 7 -11.35 9.15 -11.12
CA ASN A 7 -11.66 9.04 -12.55
C ASN A 7 -10.45 9.44 -13.42
N VAL A 8 -9.39 9.95 -12.80
CA VAL A 8 -8.13 10.28 -13.46
C VAL A 8 -7.21 9.06 -13.44
N PRO A 9 -6.69 8.62 -14.60
CA PRO A 9 -5.75 7.50 -14.65
C PRO A 9 -4.51 7.71 -13.77
N PRO A 10 -3.89 6.64 -13.24
CA PRO A 10 -2.65 6.74 -12.49
C PRO A 10 -1.54 7.39 -13.33
N VAL A 11 -0.83 8.35 -12.73
CA VAL A 11 0.29 9.06 -13.38
C VAL A 11 1.61 8.28 -13.27
N ALA A 12 1.68 7.30 -12.37
CA ALA A 12 2.88 6.48 -12.12
C ALA A 12 3.53 5.88 -13.38
N PRO A 13 2.78 5.32 -14.37
CA PRO A 13 3.39 4.80 -15.60
C PRO A 13 4.10 5.88 -16.43
N ILE A 14 3.60 7.12 -16.40
CA ILE A 14 4.23 8.25 -17.09
C ILE A 14 5.52 8.65 -16.35
N ILE A 15 5.47 8.72 -15.02
CA ILE A 15 6.65 9.01 -14.18
C ILE A 15 7.74 7.97 -14.41
N ARG A 16 7.41 6.67 -14.41
CA ARG A 16 8.39 5.59 -14.61
C ARG A 16 9.12 5.66 -15.96
N ARG A 17 8.49 6.21 -17.01
CA ARG A 17 9.13 6.40 -18.32
C ARG A 17 10.27 7.41 -18.27
N VAL A 18 10.15 8.45 -17.43
CA VAL A 18 11.12 9.56 -17.37
C VAL A 18 12.05 9.49 -16.17
N PHE A 19 11.58 8.97 -15.04
CA PHE A 19 12.36 8.83 -13.81
C PHE A 19 12.97 7.44 -13.73
N LYS A 20 14.29 7.37 -13.55
CA LYS A 20 15.06 6.11 -13.52
C LYS A 20 15.61 5.73 -12.14
N GLY A 21 15.36 6.55 -11.13
CA GLY A 21 15.70 6.22 -9.74
C GLY A 21 14.66 5.32 -9.08
N PRO A 22 14.84 5.03 -7.77
CA PRO A 22 13.88 4.25 -6.99
C PRO A 22 12.51 4.94 -6.91
N LEU A 23 11.47 4.27 -7.39
CA LEU A 23 10.08 4.73 -7.39
C LEU A 23 9.25 3.92 -6.42
N ILE A 24 8.71 4.59 -5.40
CA ILE A 24 7.85 3.97 -4.38
C ILE A 24 6.40 4.35 -4.65
N LEU A 25 5.54 3.37 -4.93
CA LEU A 25 4.10 3.60 -5.11
C LEU A 25 3.34 3.42 -3.80
N ASN A 26 2.20 4.08 -3.70
CA ASN A 26 1.29 3.98 -2.56
C ASN A 26 -0.17 4.10 -3.07
N SER A 27 -1.14 4.02 -2.15
CA SER A 27 -2.61 4.09 -2.35
C SER A 27 -3.31 2.75 -2.58
N ASP A 28 -3.90 2.22 -1.49
CA ASP A 28 -4.82 1.07 -1.49
C ASP A 28 -4.26 -0.21 -2.14
N TYR A 29 -2.95 -0.40 -2.08
CA TYR A 29 -2.33 -1.68 -2.42
C TYR A 29 -2.69 -2.74 -1.37
N ASP A 30 -3.02 -3.93 -1.85
CA ASP A 30 -3.04 -5.19 -1.12
C ASP A 30 -1.82 -6.03 -1.54
N GLY A 31 -1.56 -7.15 -0.86
CA GLY A 31 -0.41 -8.02 -1.17
C GLY A 31 -0.32 -8.41 -2.64
N PRO A 32 -1.38 -9.00 -3.25
CA PRO A 32 -1.36 -9.39 -4.66
C PRO A 32 -1.08 -8.23 -5.62
N ARG A 33 -1.77 -7.08 -5.49
CA ARG A 33 -1.55 -5.92 -6.38
C ARG A 33 -0.19 -5.28 -6.17
N ALA A 34 0.34 -5.33 -4.95
CA ALA A 34 1.69 -4.85 -4.67
C ALA A 34 2.72 -5.72 -5.41
N GLN A 35 2.58 -7.04 -5.33
CA GLN A 35 3.47 -7.96 -6.03
C GLN A 35 3.37 -7.81 -7.56
N GLU A 36 2.17 -7.62 -8.11
CA GLU A 36 1.96 -7.35 -9.54
C GLU A 36 2.71 -6.09 -9.99
N ALA A 37 2.57 -4.97 -9.25
CA ALA A 37 3.24 -3.72 -9.60
C ALA A 37 4.79 -3.81 -9.53
N LEU A 38 5.33 -4.65 -8.64
CA LEU A 38 6.76 -4.93 -8.58
C LEU A 38 7.21 -5.81 -9.75
N ASN A 39 6.46 -6.87 -10.05
CA ASN A 39 6.77 -7.79 -11.16
C ASN A 39 6.76 -7.08 -12.52
N ASP A 40 5.83 -6.13 -12.70
CA ASP A 40 5.72 -5.34 -13.93
C ASP A 40 6.78 -4.22 -14.05
N GLY A 41 7.64 -4.05 -13.04
CA GLY A 41 8.62 -2.97 -12.98
C GLY A 41 8.00 -1.57 -12.87
N GLY A 42 6.72 -1.50 -12.48
CA GLY A 42 6.00 -0.24 -12.26
C GLY A 42 6.45 0.49 -11.00
N ALA A 43 7.01 -0.24 -10.04
CA ALA A 43 7.55 0.26 -8.78
C ALA A 43 8.80 -0.51 -8.38
N ASP A 44 9.64 0.12 -7.55
CA ASP A 44 10.76 -0.53 -6.87
C ASP A 44 10.40 -0.91 -5.42
N ALA A 45 9.38 -0.26 -4.84
CA ALA A 45 8.79 -0.63 -3.56
C ALA A 45 7.34 -0.12 -3.44
N ILE A 46 6.59 -0.67 -2.50
CA ILE A 46 5.22 -0.24 -2.18
C ILE A 46 5.15 0.23 -0.73
N ALA A 47 4.63 1.44 -0.52
CA ALA A 47 4.39 1.99 0.80
C ALA A 47 2.96 1.67 1.28
N PHE A 48 2.86 1.06 2.46
CA PHE A 48 1.59 0.75 3.11
C PHE A 48 1.42 1.65 4.34
N GLY A 49 0.32 2.41 4.40
CA GLY A 49 -0.02 3.21 5.58
C GLY A 49 -1.02 2.50 6.47
N ARG A 50 -2.29 2.47 6.03
CA ARG A 50 -3.41 1.92 6.80
C ARG A 50 -3.27 0.43 7.14
N ALA A 51 -2.63 -0.36 6.28
CA ALA A 51 -2.43 -1.79 6.52
C ALA A 51 -1.41 -2.06 7.64
N PHE A 52 -0.44 -1.17 7.87
CA PHE A 52 0.53 -1.33 8.96
C PHE A 52 -0.05 -1.01 10.35
N LEU A 53 -1.17 -0.27 10.43
CA LEU A 53 -1.77 0.11 11.72
C LEU A 53 -2.30 -1.10 12.51
N PRO A 54 -3.11 -2.01 11.93
CA PRO A 54 -3.54 -3.22 12.62
C PRO A 54 -2.50 -4.35 12.56
N ASP A 55 -1.58 -4.33 11.60
CA ASP A 55 -0.58 -5.38 11.38
C ASP A 55 0.84 -4.80 11.49
N PRO A 56 1.41 -4.66 12.71
CA PRO A 56 2.80 -4.24 12.86
C PRO A 56 3.78 -5.24 12.21
N ASP A 57 3.36 -6.49 11.98
CA ASP A 57 4.11 -7.55 11.31
C ASP A 57 3.75 -7.71 9.82
N LEU A 58 3.20 -6.68 9.17
CA LEU A 58 2.75 -6.72 7.77
C LEU A 58 3.80 -7.28 6.80
N SER A 59 5.09 -7.03 7.04
CA SER A 59 6.18 -7.58 6.22
C SER A 59 6.21 -9.10 6.26
N ARG A 60 6.12 -9.70 7.44
CA ARG A 60 6.10 -11.16 7.61
C ARG A 60 4.82 -11.73 7.01
N ARG A 61 3.68 -11.10 7.27
CA ARG A 61 2.39 -11.49 6.64
C ARG A 61 2.47 -11.51 5.12
N SER A 62 3.12 -10.51 4.53
CA SER A 62 3.32 -10.43 3.08
C SER A 62 4.19 -11.58 2.56
N GLN A 63 5.28 -11.91 3.26
CA GLN A 63 6.16 -13.05 2.92
C GLN A 63 5.43 -14.39 3.00
N ASP A 64 4.56 -14.54 4.00
CA ASP A 64 3.78 -15.76 4.26
C ASP A 64 2.47 -15.80 3.46
N TYR A 65 2.22 -14.84 2.56
CA TYR A 65 0.98 -14.68 1.79
C TYR A 65 -0.30 -14.66 2.66
N LEU A 66 -0.20 -14.09 3.86
CA LEU A 66 -1.31 -13.93 4.79
C LEU A 66 -2.14 -12.67 4.46
N ALA A 67 -3.44 -12.76 4.72
CA ALA A 67 -4.35 -11.63 4.55
C ALA A 67 -4.00 -10.46 5.51
N PHE A 68 -4.23 -9.25 5.02
CA PHE A 68 -4.09 -8.02 5.81
C PHE A 68 -5.37 -7.79 6.64
N THR A 69 -5.19 -7.36 7.87
CA THR A 69 -6.26 -7.07 8.82
C THR A 69 -6.92 -5.74 8.46
N GLU A 70 -8.25 -5.67 8.54
CA GLU A 70 -8.96 -4.41 8.36
C GLU A 70 -8.80 -3.53 9.61
N GLY A 71 -8.21 -2.34 9.42
CA GLY A 71 -7.97 -1.42 10.53
C GLY A 71 -9.25 -0.71 11.01
N ASN A 72 -9.35 -0.47 12.32
CA ASN A 72 -10.43 0.31 12.91
C ASN A 72 -10.27 1.80 12.57
N VAL A 73 -11.18 2.36 11.76
CA VAL A 73 -11.13 3.77 11.36
C VAL A 73 -11.42 4.70 12.54
N ALA A 74 -12.27 4.27 13.47
CA ALA A 74 -12.72 5.10 14.59
C ALA A 74 -11.61 5.46 15.57
N THR A 75 -10.48 4.74 15.55
CA THR A 75 -9.38 4.95 16.51
C THR A 75 -8.14 5.62 15.92
N ARG A 76 -8.08 5.90 14.60
CA ARG A 76 -6.84 6.36 13.95
C ARG A 76 -6.24 7.66 14.47
N TYR A 77 -7.08 8.50 15.06
CA TYR A 77 -6.71 9.82 15.56
C TYR A 77 -7.26 10.07 16.97
N THR A 78 -7.53 9.00 17.73
CA THR A 78 -7.89 9.12 19.14
C THR A 78 -6.64 9.15 20.02
N ARG A 79 -6.79 9.06 21.35
CA ARG A 79 -5.66 8.92 22.27
C ARG A 79 -5.73 7.55 22.92
N GLY A 80 -4.58 6.93 23.11
CA GLY A 80 -4.41 5.74 23.95
C GLY A 80 -3.85 4.55 23.17
N PRO A 81 -3.79 3.37 23.79
CA PRO A 81 -3.11 2.21 23.20
C PRO A 81 -3.79 1.63 21.95
N LYS A 82 -5.04 2.04 21.64
CA LYS A 82 -5.77 1.60 20.42
C LYS A 82 -5.65 2.59 19.26
N GLY A 83 -4.85 3.64 19.43
CA GLY A 83 -4.97 4.90 18.72
C GLY A 83 -5.57 5.92 19.65
#